data_AF-A0A932Z975-F1
#
_entry.id   AF-A0A932Z975-F1
#
_cell.length_a   1.000
_cell.length_b   1.000
_cell.length_c   1.000
_cell.angle_alpha   90.00
_cell.angle_beta   90.00
_cell.angle_gamma   90.00
#
_symmetry.space_group_name_H-M   'P 1'
#
loop_
_entity.id
_entity.type
_entity.pdbx_description
1 polymer ?
#
loop_
_entity_poly.entity_id
_entity_poly.type
_entity_poly.pdbx_seq_one_letter_code
_entity_poly.pdbx_strand_id
1 'polypeptide(L)'
;MLPQWCTPERQSRMVEIFQRSQGMCVYGHSQCPIEAHCYEEYLEGIIAEWKGADASRRAFEWEMEWRHLHGIGNGEVKHRITDGKAGKRRKTILAFQERGWGGQYTMVRGQLRHHDPITEERRRENLPIYEIVGYGVDPSTFHRTALVRIPGLALPIHLFVDVGKAMQSSRNARRKAERYGVTLPVVGELCKAAVMDWRQKHNLE
;
A
#
# COMPACT_ATOMS: atom_id res chain seq x y z
N MET A 1 11.78 -16.05 -14.41
CA MET A 1 11.17 -14.96 -13.62
C MET A 1 12.21 -14.57 -12.56
N LEU A 2 12.56 -13.30 -12.40
CA LEU A 2 13.52 -12.89 -11.37
C LEU A 2 12.87 -12.94 -9.98
N PRO A 3 13.65 -13.20 -8.91
CA PRO A 3 13.09 -13.25 -7.57
C PRO A 3 12.61 -11.86 -7.12
N GLN A 4 11.57 -11.82 -6.28
CA GLN A 4 10.90 -10.57 -5.89
C GLN A 4 11.80 -9.56 -5.16
N TRP A 5 12.88 -10.03 -4.53
CA TRP A 5 13.86 -9.18 -3.85
C TRP A 5 14.78 -8.41 -4.83
N CYS A 6 14.77 -8.75 -6.11
CA CYS A 6 15.72 -8.26 -7.11
C CYS A 6 15.20 -6.99 -7.80
N THR A 7 15.26 -5.85 -7.10
CA THR A 7 14.92 -4.53 -7.67
C THR A 7 15.91 -4.13 -8.77
N PRO A 8 15.55 -3.21 -9.69
CA PRO A 8 16.46 -2.74 -10.75
C PRO A 8 17.81 -2.21 -10.22
N GLU A 9 17.82 -1.54 -9.08
CA GLU A 9 19.04 -1.03 -8.43
C GLU A 9 19.94 -2.17 -7.90
N ARG A 10 19.33 -3.21 -7.33
CA ARG A 10 20.06 -4.42 -6.88
C ARG A 10 20.64 -5.18 -8.07
N GLN A 11 19.90 -5.23 -9.18
CA GLN A 11 20.40 -5.81 -10.44
C GLN A 11 21.60 -5.03 -10.96
N SER A 12 21.52 -3.70 -11.04
CA SER A 12 22.66 -2.89 -11.48
C SER A 12 23.88 -3.08 -10.59
N ARG A 13 23.68 -3.22 -9.27
CA ARG A 13 24.78 -3.48 -8.33
C ARG A 13 25.44 -4.84 -8.58
N MET A 14 24.66 -5.89 -8.83
CA MET A 14 25.23 -7.20 -9.19
C MET A 14 25.99 -7.15 -10.51
N VAL A 15 25.47 -6.45 -11.52
CA VAL A 15 26.17 -6.27 -12.80
C VAL A 15 27.47 -5.49 -12.62
N GLU A 16 27.48 -4.45 -11.80
CA GLU A 16 28.69 -3.68 -11.47
C GLU A 16 29.77 -4.56 -10.81
N ILE A 17 29.38 -5.40 -9.84
CA ILE A 17 30.30 -6.33 -9.16
C ILE A 17 30.87 -7.32 -10.18
N PHE A 18 30.02 -7.90 -11.04
CA PHE A 18 30.45 -8.82 -12.08
C PHE A 18 31.40 -8.18 -13.10
N GLN A 19 31.09 -6.98 -13.57
CA GLN A 19 31.94 -6.23 -14.51
C GLN A 19 33.30 -5.89 -13.89
N ARG A 20 33.32 -5.49 -12.61
CA ARG A 20 34.54 -5.17 -11.88
C ARG A 20 35.41 -6.40 -11.63
N SER A 21 34.80 -7.55 -11.34
CA SER A 21 35.54 -8.79 -11.11
C SER A 21 35.93 -9.51 -12.39
N GLN A 22 35.32 -9.16 -13.54
CA GLN A 22 35.46 -9.86 -14.82
C GLN A 22 35.17 -11.37 -14.72
N GLY A 23 34.28 -11.76 -13.80
CA GLY A 23 33.99 -13.17 -13.53
C GLY A 23 35.08 -13.92 -12.74
N MET A 24 36.08 -13.21 -12.20
CA MET A 24 37.07 -13.74 -11.27
C MET A 24 36.72 -13.35 -9.81
N CYS A 25 37.70 -13.50 -8.92
CA CYS A 25 37.65 -13.01 -7.55
C CYS A 25 37.10 -11.57 -7.49
N VAL A 26 36.17 -11.30 -6.57
CA VAL A 26 35.53 -9.98 -6.40
C VAL A 26 36.55 -8.87 -6.09
N TYR A 27 37.73 -9.25 -5.59
CA TYR A 27 38.86 -8.38 -5.27
C TYR A 27 39.95 -8.33 -6.35
N GLY A 28 39.76 -9.01 -7.49
CA GLY A 28 40.68 -8.96 -8.62
C GLY A 28 41.90 -9.87 -8.54
N HIS A 29 41.93 -10.83 -7.62
CA HIS A 29 42.99 -11.85 -7.59
C HIS A 29 42.80 -12.87 -8.71
N SER A 30 43.89 -13.18 -9.43
CA SER A 30 43.89 -14.18 -10.51
C SER A 30 43.82 -15.62 -10.00
N GLN A 31 44.37 -15.91 -8.83
CA GLN A 31 44.24 -17.18 -8.10
C GLN A 31 43.98 -16.84 -6.64
N CYS A 32 42.70 -16.73 -6.25
CA CYS A 32 42.36 -16.42 -4.88
C CYS A 32 42.39 -17.69 -4.02
N PRO A 33 43.24 -17.77 -2.99
CA PRO A 33 43.25 -18.92 -2.08
C PRO A 33 42.11 -18.89 -1.05
N ILE A 34 41.40 -17.77 -0.98
CA ILE A 34 40.32 -17.53 -0.01
C ILE A 34 38.99 -17.81 -0.70
N GLU A 35 38.31 -18.86 -0.24
CA GLU A 35 37.00 -19.30 -0.75
C GLU A 35 35.91 -18.24 -0.56
N ALA A 36 35.98 -17.46 0.52
CA ALA A 36 35.08 -16.32 0.77
C ALA A 36 35.18 -15.16 -0.23
N HIS A 37 36.17 -15.17 -1.11
CA HIS A 37 36.26 -14.21 -2.21
C HIS A 37 35.64 -14.73 -3.51
N CYS A 38 35.13 -15.95 -3.50
CA CYS A 38 34.29 -16.49 -4.55
C CYS A 38 32.99 -15.68 -4.64
N TYR A 39 32.51 -15.56 -5.86
CA TYR A 39 31.37 -14.72 -6.19
C TYR A 39 30.11 -15.12 -5.39
N GLU A 40 29.93 -16.43 -5.15
CA GLU A 40 28.78 -16.98 -4.44
C GLU A 40 28.75 -16.53 -2.97
N GLU A 41 29.82 -16.76 -2.21
CA GLU A 41 29.89 -16.33 -0.79
C GLU A 41 29.76 -14.81 -0.63
N TYR A 42 30.38 -14.05 -1.54
CA TYR A 42 30.26 -12.59 -1.52
C TYR A 42 28.82 -12.13 -1.77
N LEU A 43 28.11 -12.76 -2.71
CA LEU A 43 26.72 -12.46 -3.00
C LEU A 43 25.80 -12.82 -1.84
N GLU A 44 26.05 -13.91 -1.13
CA GLU A 44 25.26 -14.28 0.05
C GLU A 44 25.28 -13.19 1.12
N GLY A 45 26.45 -12.60 1.37
CA GLY A 45 26.59 -11.46 2.29
C GLY A 45 25.77 -10.24 1.86
N ILE A 46 25.83 -9.87 0.58
CA ILE A 46 25.05 -8.75 0.03
C ILE A 46 23.54 -9.02 0.11
N ILE A 47 23.11 -10.23 -0.23
CA ILE A 47 21.70 -10.61 -0.18
C ILE A 47 21.20 -10.60 1.28
N ALA A 48 22.01 -11.04 2.23
CA ALA A 48 21.68 -10.97 3.66
C ALA A 48 21.51 -9.52 4.13
N GLU A 49 22.42 -8.63 3.74
CA GLU A 49 22.33 -7.19 4.02
C GLU A 49 21.04 -6.59 3.46
N TRP A 50 20.69 -6.91 2.20
CA TRP A 50 19.46 -6.43 1.57
C TRP A 50 18.19 -6.92 2.24
N LYS A 51 18.16 -8.19 2.67
CA LYS A 51 17.05 -8.75 3.46
C LYS A 51 16.91 -8.01 4.80
N GLY A 52 18.05 -7.71 5.45
CA GLY A 52 18.08 -6.90 6.67
C GLY A 52 17.51 -5.50 6.45
N ALA A 53 17.96 -4.80 5.41
CA ALA A 53 17.47 -3.47 5.06
C ALA A 53 15.96 -3.48 4.73
N ASP A 54 15.47 -4.49 4.00
CA ASP A 54 14.04 -4.65 3.72
C ASP A 54 13.23 -4.90 5.00
N ALA A 55 13.75 -5.69 5.92
CA ALA A 55 13.12 -5.93 7.22
C ALA A 55 13.07 -4.65 8.07
N SER A 56 14.16 -3.89 8.14
CA SER A 56 14.22 -2.61 8.86
C SER A 56 13.27 -1.57 8.25
N ARG A 57 13.22 -1.45 6.92
CA ARG A 57 12.28 -0.56 6.23
C ARG A 57 10.84 -0.95 6.53
N ARG A 58 10.49 -2.24 6.43
CA ARG A 58 9.13 -2.71 6.73
C ARG A 58 8.75 -2.49 8.19
N ALA A 59 9.68 -2.69 9.12
CA ALA A 59 9.48 -2.40 10.53
C ALA A 59 9.22 -0.90 10.77
N PHE A 60 9.99 -0.02 10.10
CA PHE A 60 9.79 1.42 10.15
C PHE A 60 8.46 1.86 9.53
N GLU A 61 8.10 1.33 8.36
CA GLU A 61 6.82 1.60 7.70
C GLU A 61 5.64 1.16 8.57
N TRP A 62 5.71 -0.05 9.14
CA TRP A 62 4.72 -0.52 10.09
C TRP A 62 4.68 0.38 11.32
N GLU A 63 5.80 0.73 11.93
CA GLU A 63 5.80 1.62 13.10
C GLU A 63 5.15 2.98 12.79
N MET A 64 5.45 3.55 11.61
CA MET A 64 4.84 4.80 11.15
C MET A 64 3.34 4.65 10.90
N GLU A 65 2.91 3.57 10.26
CA GLU A 65 1.49 3.25 10.04
C GLU A 65 0.77 3.03 11.37
N TRP A 66 1.36 2.26 12.29
CA TRP A 66 0.85 2.01 13.63
C TRP A 66 0.70 3.32 14.42
N ARG A 67 1.73 4.18 14.41
CA ARG A 67 1.67 5.51 15.05
C ARG A 67 0.58 6.39 14.42
N HIS A 68 0.43 6.34 13.09
CA HIS A 68 -0.61 7.08 12.38
C HIS A 68 -2.02 6.59 12.76
N LEU A 69 -2.22 5.27 12.82
CA LEU A 69 -3.50 4.65 13.13
C LEU A 69 -3.90 4.79 14.60
N HIS A 70 -2.94 4.76 15.53
CA HIS A 70 -3.19 4.81 16.97
C HIS A 70 -3.10 6.22 17.57
N GLY A 71 -2.93 7.25 16.74
CA GLY A 71 -3.05 8.64 17.17
C GLY A 71 -2.12 9.03 18.32
N ILE A 72 -0.96 8.35 18.47
CA ILE A 72 0.09 8.82 19.35
C ILE A 72 0.65 10.08 18.68
N GLY A 73 0.01 11.20 19.00
CA GLY A 73 0.41 12.51 18.55
C GLY A 73 1.85 12.71 18.95
N ASN A 74 2.74 12.74 17.95
CA ASN A 74 4.01 13.42 18.11
C ASN A 74 3.66 14.86 18.49
N GLY A 75 3.81 15.20 19.77
CA GLY A 75 3.83 16.58 20.22
C GLY A 75 4.72 17.36 19.26
N GLU A 76 4.18 18.45 18.73
CA GLU A 76 4.76 19.28 17.68
C GLU A 76 6.29 19.39 17.77
N VAL A 77 7.01 18.58 16.99
CA VAL A 77 8.39 18.89 16.68
C VAL A 77 8.32 19.99 15.63
N LYS A 78 8.35 21.24 16.10
CA LYS A 78 8.59 22.43 15.28
C LYS A 78 9.99 22.32 14.68
N HIS A 79 10.12 21.55 13.60
CA HIS A 79 11.28 21.64 12.74
C HIS A 79 11.26 23.04 12.11
N ARG A 80 12.08 23.92 12.69
CA ARG A 80 12.49 25.18 12.07
C ARG A 80 13.33 24.84 10.85
N ILE A 81 12.67 24.57 9.73
CA ILE A 81 13.30 24.46 8.42
C ILE A 81 13.70 25.88 8.02
N THR A 82 14.99 26.13 7.97
CA THR A 82 15.57 27.37 7.45
C THR A 82 15.34 27.46 5.95
N ASP A 83 14.94 28.65 5.50
CA ASP A 83 14.43 28.93 4.17
C ASP A 83 15.49 28.73 3.06
N GLY A 84 15.33 27.66 2.30
CA GLY A 84 16.02 27.45 1.03
C GLY A 84 15.02 27.11 -0.08
N LYS A 85 14.77 28.04 -1.01
CA LYS A 85 14.02 27.87 -2.27
C LYS A 85 12.55 27.39 -2.20
N ALA A 86 11.98 27.11 -1.02
CA ALA A 86 10.55 26.84 -0.82
C ALA A 86 9.65 28.11 -0.82
N GLY A 87 10.25 29.29 -0.71
CA GLY A 87 9.54 30.57 -0.55
C GLY A 87 8.65 30.99 -1.73
N LYS A 88 8.93 30.52 -2.96
CA LYS A 88 8.11 30.87 -4.14
C LYS A 88 6.78 30.12 -4.22
N ARG A 89 6.70 28.87 -3.72
CA ARG A 89 5.45 28.08 -3.74
C ARG A 89 4.52 28.40 -2.56
N ARG A 90 5.08 28.80 -1.41
CA ARG A 90 4.29 29.27 -0.25
C ARG A 90 3.51 30.56 -0.55
N LYS A 91 4.08 31.49 -1.34
CA LYS A 91 3.39 32.72 -1.75
C LYS A 91 2.07 32.45 -2.49
N THR A 92 1.97 31.37 -3.27
CA THR A 92 0.75 31.04 -4.02
C THR A 92 -0.37 30.48 -3.12
N ILE A 93 -0.02 29.72 -2.07
CA ILE A 93 -0.99 29.17 -1.11
C ILE A 93 -1.49 30.28 -0.17
N LEU A 94 -0.59 31.15 0.32
CA LEU A 94 -0.96 32.31 1.14
C LEU A 94 -1.80 33.33 0.37
N ALA A 95 -1.48 33.60 -0.90
CA ALA A 95 -2.28 34.48 -1.76
C ALA A 95 -3.69 33.93 -2.05
N PHE A 96 -3.92 32.62 -1.89
CA PHE A 96 -5.23 31.99 -2.00
C PHE A 96 -6.06 32.17 -0.71
N GLN A 97 -5.42 32.09 0.46
CA GLN A 97 -6.06 32.35 1.76
C GLN A 97 -6.44 33.83 1.93
N GLU A 98 -5.60 34.77 1.48
CA GLU A 98 -5.85 36.22 1.62
C GLU A 98 -7.01 36.74 0.76
N ARG A 99 -7.46 35.99 -0.26
CA ARG A 99 -8.59 36.36 -1.14
C ARG A 99 -9.96 35.95 -0.62
N GLY A 100 -10.07 35.43 0.61
CA GLY A 100 -11.36 35.12 1.23
C GLY A 100 -12.04 33.84 0.74
N TRP A 101 -11.34 32.98 0.01
CA TRP A 101 -11.85 31.65 -0.37
C TRP A 101 -11.53 30.66 0.77
N GLY A 102 -12.42 30.59 1.77
CA GLY A 102 -12.26 29.87 3.03
C GLY A 102 -12.24 28.34 2.97
N GLY A 103 -11.64 27.74 1.94
CA GLY A 103 -11.42 26.30 1.83
C GLY A 103 -10.12 25.86 2.51
N GLN A 104 -10.12 24.69 3.15
CA GLN A 104 -8.88 24.05 3.56
C GLN A 104 -8.23 23.43 2.31
N TYR A 105 -6.94 23.68 2.08
CA TYR A 105 -6.22 23.07 0.96
C TYR A 105 -5.14 22.15 1.51
N THR A 106 -5.10 20.91 1.04
CA THR A 106 -4.03 19.96 1.39
C THR A 106 -3.32 19.46 0.13
N MET A 107 -2.02 19.23 0.27
CA MET A 107 -1.21 18.67 -0.80
C MET A 107 -1.25 17.15 -0.73
N VAL A 108 -1.86 16.51 -1.73
CA VAL A 108 -1.89 15.04 -1.84
C VAL A 108 -1.19 14.63 -3.13
N ARG A 109 -0.07 13.90 -3.01
CA ARG A 109 0.75 13.44 -4.15
C ARG A 109 1.16 14.57 -5.13
N GLY A 110 1.54 15.72 -4.60
CA GLY A 110 2.02 16.86 -5.41
C GLY A 110 0.92 17.68 -6.10
N GLN A 111 -0.36 17.36 -5.90
CA GLN A 111 -1.49 18.15 -6.38
C GLN A 111 -2.18 18.89 -5.23
N LEU A 112 -2.53 20.16 -5.46
CA LEU A 112 -3.33 20.97 -4.54
C LEU A 112 -4.78 20.47 -4.62
N ARG A 113 -5.30 19.88 -3.54
CA ARG A 113 -6.71 19.49 -3.46
C ARG A 113 -7.44 20.44 -2.54
N HIS A 114 -8.57 20.94 -3.02
CA HIS A 114 -9.52 21.69 -2.22
C HIS A 114 -10.29 20.70 -1.34
N HIS A 115 -10.14 20.82 -0.02
CA HIS A 115 -11.01 20.19 0.96
C HIS A 115 -12.21 21.11 1.15
N ASP A 116 -13.33 20.74 0.56
CA ASP A 116 -14.61 21.36 0.84
C ASP A 116 -15.29 20.53 1.94
N PRO A 117 -15.30 20.99 3.21
CA PRO A 117 -15.79 20.20 4.35
C PRO A 117 -17.25 19.77 4.16
N ILE A 118 -18.05 20.58 3.45
CA ILE A 118 -19.45 20.27 3.12
C ILE A 118 -19.56 19.05 2.20
N THR A 119 -18.63 18.89 1.25
CA THR A 119 -18.60 17.67 0.42
C THR A 119 -18.17 16.44 1.20
N GLU A 120 -17.34 16.58 2.24
CA GLU A 120 -16.87 15.44 3.02
C GLU A 120 -17.91 14.97 4.03
N GLU A 121 -18.66 15.89 4.64
CA GLU A 121 -19.85 15.59 5.45
C GLU A 121 -20.93 14.92 4.60
N ARG A 122 -21.29 15.50 3.44
CA ARG A 122 -22.23 14.86 2.49
C ARG A 122 -21.75 13.51 1.99
N ARG A 123 -20.44 13.35 1.83
CA ARG A 123 -19.84 12.06 1.46
C ARG A 123 -20.01 11.06 2.59
N ARG A 124 -19.77 11.45 3.85
CA ARG A 124 -19.96 10.60 5.03
C ARG A 124 -21.41 10.15 5.17
N GLU A 125 -22.37 11.04 4.96
CA GLU A 125 -23.81 10.74 5.02
C GLU A 125 -24.25 9.74 3.94
N ASN A 126 -23.58 9.73 2.78
CA ASN A 126 -23.89 8.84 1.66
C ASN A 126 -22.84 7.75 1.43
N LEU A 127 -22.01 7.43 2.44
CA LEU A 127 -21.06 6.34 2.30
C LEU A 127 -21.82 5.02 2.11
N PRO A 128 -21.46 4.21 1.10
CA PRO A 128 -22.06 2.91 0.96
C PRO A 128 -21.76 2.07 2.21
N ILE A 129 -22.71 1.23 2.62
CA ILE A 129 -22.59 0.37 3.82
C ILE A 129 -21.30 -0.47 3.78
N TYR A 130 -20.87 -0.83 2.57
CA TYR A 130 -19.62 -1.51 2.29
C TYR A 130 -19.11 -1.21 0.87
N GLU A 131 -17.82 -1.45 0.65
CA GLU A 131 -17.14 -1.34 -0.64
C GLU A 131 -16.45 -2.68 -0.96
N ILE A 132 -16.64 -3.23 -2.15
CA ILE A 132 -15.90 -4.44 -2.58
C ILE A 132 -14.55 -3.99 -3.13
N VAL A 133 -13.48 -4.35 -2.44
CA VAL A 133 -12.11 -3.96 -2.78
C VAL A 133 -11.54 -4.86 -3.87
N GLY A 134 -11.86 -6.16 -3.82
CA GLY A 134 -11.35 -7.12 -4.80
C GLY A 134 -11.86 -8.53 -4.59
N TYR A 135 -11.45 -9.42 -5.50
CA TYR A 135 -11.73 -10.85 -5.45
C TYR A 135 -10.43 -11.63 -5.39
N GLY A 136 -10.43 -12.74 -4.64
CA GLY A 136 -9.27 -13.60 -4.47
C GLY A 136 -9.65 -15.05 -4.25
N VAL A 137 -8.64 -15.85 -3.90
CA VAL A 137 -8.79 -17.22 -3.43
C VAL A 137 -8.11 -17.27 -2.08
N ASP A 138 -8.83 -17.74 -1.06
CA ASP A 138 -8.25 -17.96 0.25
C ASP A 138 -7.23 -19.10 0.18
N PRO A 139 -5.97 -18.91 0.63
CA PRO A 139 -4.94 -19.93 0.52
C PRO A 139 -5.17 -21.14 1.43
N SER A 140 -6.00 -21.01 2.46
CA SER A 140 -6.27 -22.07 3.43
C SER A 140 -7.42 -22.98 3.01
N THR A 141 -8.51 -22.39 2.51
CA THR A 141 -9.71 -23.13 2.09
C THR A 141 -9.77 -23.36 0.58
N PHE A 142 -8.95 -22.65 -0.21
CA PHE A 142 -9.03 -22.59 -1.67
C PHE A 142 -10.40 -22.14 -2.20
N HIS A 143 -11.22 -21.54 -1.34
CA HIS A 143 -12.50 -20.98 -1.74
C HIS A 143 -12.30 -19.59 -2.34
N ARG A 144 -13.17 -19.25 -3.30
CA ARG A 144 -13.19 -17.89 -3.87
C ARG A 144 -13.73 -16.94 -2.81
N THR A 145 -12.97 -15.89 -2.50
CA THR A 145 -13.33 -14.92 -1.48
C THR A 145 -13.43 -13.52 -2.09
N ALA A 146 -14.37 -12.72 -1.56
CA ALA A 146 -14.44 -11.30 -1.82
C ALA A 146 -13.85 -10.53 -0.64
N LEU A 147 -12.99 -9.56 -0.92
CA LEU A 147 -12.46 -8.63 0.06
C LEU A 147 -13.41 -7.43 0.14
N VAL A 148 -14.06 -7.28 1.29
CA VAL A 148 -15.05 -6.23 1.54
C VAL A 148 -14.51 -5.25 2.57
N ARG A 149 -14.58 -3.96 2.29
CA ARG A 149 -14.22 -2.87 3.20
C ARG A 149 -15.48 -2.25 3.78
N ILE A 150 -15.52 -2.06 5.09
CA ILE A 150 -16.59 -1.32 5.76
C ILE A 150 -16.10 0.11 6.03
N PRO A 151 -16.62 1.13 5.32
CA PRO A 151 -16.29 2.52 5.59
C PRO A 151 -17.04 3.04 6.83
N GLY A 152 -16.56 4.13 7.42
CA GLY A 152 -17.18 4.78 8.58
C GLY A 152 -16.66 4.34 9.95
N LEU A 153 -15.82 3.31 9.99
CA LEU A 153 -15.07 2.95 11.20
C LEU A 153 -13.75 3.73 11.28
N ALA A 154 -13.24 3.95 12.50
CA ALA A 154 -11.97 4.63 12.74
C ALA A 154 -10.80 3.94 12.01
N LEU A 155 -10.89 2.63 11.84
CA LEU A 155 -9.99 1.82 11.02
C LEU A 155 -10.81 1.05 9.97
N PRO A 156 -10.40 1.04 8.68
CA PRO A 156 -11.10 0.27 7.67
C PRO A 156 -10.97 -1.22 7.98
N ILE A 157 -12.09 -1.87 8.24
CA ILE A 157 -12.12 -3.31 8.47
C ILE A 157 -12.33 -4.02 7.14
N HIS A 158 -11.49 -5.03 6.93
CA HIS A 158 -11.52 -5.91 5.77
C HIS A 158 -12.13 -7.26 6.16
N LEU A 159 -13.23 -7.61 5.51
CA LEU A 159 -13.88 -8.91 5.64
C LEU A 159 -13.58 -9.77 4.42
N PHE A 160 -13.25 -11.04 4.67
CA PHE A 160 -13.16 -12.06 3.63
C PHE A 160 -14.47 -12.83 3.60
N VAL A 161 -15.25 -12.66 2.53
CA VAL A 161 -16.55 -13.32 2.36
C VAL A 161 -16.40 -14.47 1.39
N ASP A 162 -16.74 -15.69 1.79
CA ASP A 162 -16.78 -16.85 0.89
C ASP A 162 -17.90 -16.67 -0.15
N VAL A 163 -17.50 -16.57 -1.42
CA VAL A 163 -18.39 -16.42 -2.57
C VAL A 163 -18.36 -17.65 -3.47
N GLY A 164 -17.76 -18.75 -3.03
CA GLY A 164 -17.51 -19.96 -3.83
C GLY A 164 -18.75 -20.50 -4.51
N LYS A 165 -19.88 -20.60 -3.78
CA LYS A 165 -21.17 -21.06 -4.33
C LYS A 165 -21.80 -20.04 -5.28
N ALA A 166 -21.72 -18.74 -4.95
CA ALA A 166 -22.26 -17.67 -5.79
C ALA A 166 -21.47 -17.43 -7.08
N MET A 167 -20.18 -17.81 -7.09
CA MET A 167 -19.31 -17.74 -8.26
C MET A 167 -19.42 -18.96 -9.20
N GLN A 168 -20.34 -19.90 -8.97
CA GLN A 168 -20.64 -21.00 -9.90
C GLN A 168 -21.34 -20.55 -11.20
N SER A 169 -21.47 -19.24 -11.41
CA SER A 169 -21.98 -18.69 -12.67
C SER A 169 -21.08 -19.05 -13.87
N SER A 170 -21.68 -19.00 -15.07
CA SER A 170 -20.98 -19.29 -16.31
C SER A 170 -19.72 -18.42 -16.47
N ARG A 171 -18.69 -18.93 -17.13
CA ARG A 171 -17.42 -18.21 -17.38
C ARG A 171 -17.65 -16.84 -18.02
N ASN A 172 -18.66 -16.73 -18.87
CA ASN A 172 -19.02 -15.48 -19.54
C ASN A 172 -19.67 -14.46 -18.59
N ALA A 173 -20.55 -14.90 -17.68
CA ALA A 173 -21.15 -14.01 -16.70
C ALA A 173 -20.09 -13.37 -15.79
N ARG A 174 -19.09 -14.16 -15.36
CA ARG A 174 -17.96 -13.69 -14.56
C ARG A 174 -17.12 -12.65 -15.29
N ARG A 175 -16.73 -12.93 -16.54
CA ARG A 175 -15.98 -11.98 -17.38
C ARG A 175 -16.76 -10.70 -17.66
N LYS A 176 -18.09 -10.79 -17.79
CA LYS A 176 -18.97 -9.64 -18.02
C LYS A 176 -19.01 -8.74 -16.78
N ALA A 177 -19.18 -9.35 -15.60
CA ALA A 177 -19.14 -8.65 -14.31
C ALA A 177 -17.82 -7.90 -14.11
N GLU A 178 -16.69 -8.59 -14.32
CA GLU A 178 -15.34 -8.00 -14.23
C GLU A 178 -15.15 -6.84 -15.23
N ARG A 179 -15.56 -7.03 -16.50
CA ARG A 179 -15.40 -6.01 -17.55
C ARG A 179 -16.17 -4.73 -17.26
N TYR A 180 -17.37 -4.84 -16.70
CA TYR A 180 -18.22 -3.68 -16.44
C TYR A 180 -18.09 -3.15 -15.01
N GLY A 181 -17.23 -3.76 -14.17
CA GLY A 181 -17.16 -3.43 -12.75
C GLY A 181 -18.48 -3.65 -12.01
N VAL A 182 -19.38 -4.46 -12.58
CA VAL A 182 -20.69 -4.76 -11.99
C VAL A 182 -20.54 -6.03 -11.19
N THR A 183 -20.76 -5.92 -9.88
CA THR A 183 -20.81 -7.07 -8.98
C THR A 183 -21.96 -7.98 -9.38
N LEU A 184 -21.73 -9.30 -9.36
CA LEU A 184 -22.82 -10.25 -9.57
C LEU A 184 -23.87 -10.03 -8.46
N PRO A 185 -25.18 -9.94 -8.78
CA PRO A 185 -26.21 -9.63 -7.80
C PRO A 185 -26.15 -10.53 -6.56
N VAL A 186 -25.99 -11.84 -6.78
CA VAL A 186 -25.86 -12.85 -5.73
C VAL A 186 -24.64 -12.60 -4.82
N VAL A 187 -23.54 -12.12 -5.39
CA VAL A 187 -22.32 -11.79 -4.61
C VAL A 187 -22.54 -10.54 -3.77
N GLY A 188 -23.23 -9.53 -4.31
CA GLY A 188 -23.60 -8.32 -3.57
C GLY A 188 -24.50 -8.61 -2.38
N GLU A 189 -25.50 -9.47 -2.55
CA GLU A 189 -26.40 -9.88 -1.47
C GLU A 189 -25.67 -10.63 -0.36
N LEU A 190 -24.76 -11.54 -0.71
CA LEU A 190 -23.93 -12.25 0.27
C LEU A 190 -22.99 -11.31 1.03
N CYS A 191 -22.32 -10.39 0.33
CA CYS A 191 -21.45 -9.41 0.97
C CYS A 191 -22.25 -8.50 1.92
N LYS A 192 -23.45 -8.08 1.50
CA LYS A 192 -24.36 -7.28 2.33
C LYS A 192 -24.76 -8.05 3.58
N ALA A 193 -25.20 -9.30 3.46
CA ALA A 193 -25.59 -10.13 4.59
C ALA A 193 -24.43 -10.35 5.57
N ALA A 194 -23.23 -10.65 5.08
CA ALA A 194 -22.04 -10.84 5.89
C ALA A 194 -21.64 -9.56 6.66
N VAL A 195 -21.73 -8.39 6.01
CA VAL A 195 -21.45 -7.10 6.65
C VAL A 195 -22.47 -6.79 7.74
N MET A 196 -23.76 -7.06 7.49
CA MET A 196 -24.82 -6.82 8.49
C MET A 196 -24.70 -7.75 9.70
N ASP A 197 -24.42 -9.05 9.48
CA ASP A 197 -24.16 -10.00 10.56
C ASP A 197 -22.95 -9.59 11.41
N TRP A 198 -21.87 -9.15 10.76
CA TRP A 198 -20.69 -8.63 11.44
C TRP A 198 -21.02 -7.38 12.28
N ARG A 199 -21.75 -6.42 11.72
CA ARG A 199 -22.18 -5.21 12.44
C ARG A 199 -23.03 -5.55 13.66
N GLN A 200 -23.99 -6.47 13.52
CA GLN A 200 -24.85 -6.92 14.60
C GLN A 200 -24.04 -7.57 15.73
N LYS A 201 -23.07 -8.44 15.41
CA LYS A 201 -22.18 -9.07 16.40
C LYS A 201 -21.33 -8.08 17.18
N HIS A 202 -21.01 -6.94 16.58
CA HIS A 202 -20.19 -5.89 17.18
C HIS A 202 -21.01 -4.72 17.75
N ASN A 203 -22.34 -4.83 17.82
CA ASN A 203 -23.25 -3.78 18.30
C ASN A 203 -23.05 -2.43 17.59
N LEU A 204 -22.78 -2.47 16.29
CA LEU A 204 -22.68 -1.30 15.43
C LEU A 204 -24.02 -1.13 14.71
N GLU A 205 -24.92 -0.36 15.29
CA GLU A 205 -26.19 0.05 14.64
C GLU A 205 -25.94 1.05 13.51
#